data_AF-A0A9D6JH44-F1
#
_entry.id   AF-A0A9D6JH44-F1
#
_cell.length_a   1.000
_cell.length_b   1.000
_cell.length_c   1.000
_cell.angle_alpha   90.00
_cell.angle_beta   90.00
_cell.angle_gamma   90.00
#
_symmetry.space_group_name_H-M   'P 1'
#
loop_
_entity.id
_entity.type
_entity.pdbx_description
1 polymer ?
#
loop_
_entity_poly.entity_id
_entity_poly.type
_entity_poly.pdbx_seq_one_letter_code
_entity_poly.pdbx_strand_id
1 'polypeptide(L)'
;MPWASAPLYCIALAATTLAGYTLTFFQPASHDSLHFSHQLETANYYRLVIQEAPREGKKSWKTKATVTAVKNNGKWIETSGLILLYFPYHEFQQPPSYGDVLVVNKPPQHIPAPANPGEFDYKKFLSFQHVYHQYFLRHEDVLHAGNEPPNMIIQFSIQLRDWAESILKQ
;
A
#
# COMPACT_ATOMS: atom_id res chain seq x y z
N MET A 1 -33.55 39.03 -18.54
CA MET A 1 -33.36 39.08 -17.07
C MET A 1 -32.40 37.98 -16.66
N PRO A 2 -31.14 38.29 -16.30
CA PRO A 2 -30.07 37.30 -16.10
C PRO A 2 -30.22 36.39 -14.86
N TRP A 3 -31.21 36.64 -14.01
CA TRP A 3 -31.46 35.86 -12.78
C TRP A 3 -32.31 34.60 -12.99
N ALA A 4 -32.95 34.42 -14.15
CA ALA A 4 -33.82 33.28 -14.41
C ALA A 4 -33.08 31.92 -14.52
N SER A 5 -31.77 31.94 -14.77
CA SER A 5 -30.92 30.74 -14.85
C SER A 5 -30.22 30.40 -13.55
N ALA A 6 -30.31 31.24 -12.52
CA ALA A 6 -29.75 31.00 -11.18
C ALA A 6 -30.12 29.63 -10.57
N PRO A 7 -31.38 29.15 -10.61
CA PRO A 7 -31.72 27.84 -10.04
C PRO A 7 -31.04 26.68 -10.80
N LEU A 8 -30.81 26.81 -12.10
CA LEU A 8 -30.16 25.77 -12.91
C LEU A 8 -28.69 25.58 -12.49
N TYR A 9 -27.98 26.68 -12.22
CA TYR A 9 -26.59 26.62 -11.75
C TYR A 9 -26.47 26.00 -10.35
N CYS A 10 -27.40 26.31 -9.44
CA CYS A 10 -27.43 25.70 -8.12
C CYS A 10 -27.67 24.18 -8.19
N ILE A 11 -28.57 23.74 -9.06
CA ILE A 11 -28.84 22.30 -9.28
C ILE A 11 -27.62 21.60 -9.87
N ALA A 12 -26.95 22.20 -10.86
CA ALA A 12 -25.74 21.64 -11.44
C ALA A 12 -24.59 21.52 -10.42
N LEU A 13 -24.42 22.51 -9.55
CA LEU A 13 -23.41 22.49 -8.50
C LEU A 13 -23.73 21.45 -7.40
N ALA A 14 -25.00 21.32 -7.02
CA ALA A 14 -25.45 20.26 -6.11
C ALA A 14 -25.26 18.86 -6.71
N ALA A 15 -25.56 18.69 -8.00
CA ALA A 15 -25.39 17.40 -8.69
C ALA A 15 -23.92 16.99 -8.81
N THR A 16 -23.03 17.93 -9.14
CA THR A 16 -21.58 17.66 -9.26
C THR A 16 -20.94 17.37 -7.90
N THR A 17 -21.33 18.08 -6.84
CA THR A 17 -20.86 17.81 -5.47
C THR A 17 -21.37 16.47 -4.94
N LEU A 18 -22.64 16.13 -5.18
CA LEU A 18 -23.20 14.83 -4.79
C LEU A 18 -22.53 13.69 -5.56
N ALA A 19 -22.31 13.84 -6.86
CA ALA A 19 -21.59 12.85 -7.67
C ALA A 19 -20.13 12.68 -7.22
N GLY A 20 -19.42 13.77 -6.91
CA GLY A 20 -18.07 13.71 -6.36
C GLY A 20 -18.02 13.01 -4.99
N TYR A 21 -19.00 13.29 -4.12
CA TYR A 21 -19.12 12.65 -2.81
C TYR A 21 -19.39 11.15 -2.94
N THR A 22 -20.32 10.73 -3.80
CA THR A 22 -20.63 9.31 -4.00
C THR A 22 -19.46 8.56 -4.62
N LEU A 23 -18.79 9.12 -5.64
CA LEU A 23 -17.60 8.49 -6.23
C LEU A 23 -16.49 8.28 -5.19
N THR A 24 -16.27 9.25 -4.32
CA THR A 24 -15.26 9.14 -3.25
C THR A 24 -15.67 8.14 -2.17
N PHE A 25 -16.96 8.09 -1.82
CA PHE A 25 -17.48 7.22 -0.76
C PHE A 25 -17.57 5.75 -1.20
N PHE A 26 -17.84 5.48 -2.49
CA PHE A 26 -18.03 4.13 -3.02
C PHE A 26 -16.77 3.49 -3.63
N GLN A 27 -15.62 4.17 -3.63
CA GLN A 27 -14.33 3.59 -4.04
C GLN A 27 -13.38 3.15 -2.90
N PRO A 28 -13.81 2.48 -1.81
CA PRO A 28 -12.84 1.78 -0.97
C PRO A 28 -12.19 0.65 -1.78
N ALA A 29 -10.89 0.71 -2.05
CA ALA A 29 -10.16 -0.39 -2.69
C ALA A 29 -10.29 -1.74 -1.94
N SER A 30 -10.68 -1.73 -0.66
CA SER A 30 -10.99 -2.94 0.11
C SER A 30 -12.29 -3.64 -0.32
N HIS A 31 -13.15 -2.98 -1.10
CA HIS A 31 -14.36 -3.57 -1.70
C HIS A 31 -14.11 -4.12 -3.10
N ASP A 32 -12.88 -4.00 -3.63
CA ASP A 32 -12.52 -4.71 -4.86
C ASP A 32 -12.69 -6.21 -4.62
N SER A 33 -13.44 -6.88 -5.48
CA SER A 33 -13.64 -8.33 -5.45
C SER A 33 -12.31 -9.11 -5.47
N LEU A 34 -11.25 -8.50 -6.01
CA LEU A 34 -9.90 -9.08 -6.06
C LEU A 34 -9.04 -8.71 -4.85
N HIS A 35 -9.58 -8.01 -3.85
CA HIS A 35 -8.80 -7.59 -2.70
C HIS A 35 -8.36 -8.79 -1.85
N PHE A 36 -7.08 -8.84 -1.48
CA PHE A 36 -6.50 -9.97 -0.75
C PHE A 36 -7.17 -10.24 0.62
N SER A 37 -7.87 -9.24 1.18
CA SER A 37 -8.55 -9.37 2.47
C SER A 37 -9.63 -10.47 2.49
N HIS A 38 -10.18 -10.84 1.33
CA HIS A 38 -11.19 -11.89 1.24
C HIS A 38 -10.62 -13.30 1.41
N GLN A 39 -9.29 -13.46 1.34
CA GLN A 39 -8.61 -14.75 1.37
C GLN A 39 -7.78 -14.96 2.66
N LEU A 40 -7.86 -14.05 3.63
CA LEU A 40 -6.97 -14.03 4.80
C LEU A 40 -7.04 -15.28 5.68
N GLU A 41 -8.22 -15.88 5.81
CA GLU A 41 -8.42 -17.05 6.69
C GLU A 41 -7.86 -18.35 6.10
N THR A 42 -7.67 -18.41 4.79
CA THR A 42 -7.30 -19.63 4.06
C THR A 42 -5.95 -19.54 3.37
N ALA A 43 -5.38 -18.33 3.25
CA ALA A 43 -4.09 -18.10 2.63
C ALA A 43 -2.92 -18.33 3.60
N ASN A 44 -1.99 -19.19 3.20
CA ASN A 44 -0.78 -19.49 3.96
C ASN A 44 0.42 -18.64 3.52
N TYR A 45 0.45 -18.21 2.24
CA TYR A 45 1.55 -17.42 1.69
C TYR A 45 1.01 -16.24 0.89
N TYR A 46 1.76 -15.15 0.88
CA TYR A 46 1.42 -13.88 0.24
C TYR A 46 2.57 -13.45 -0.64
N ARG A 47 2.33 -13.27 -1.94
CA ARG A 47 3.29 -12.70 -2.89
C ARG A 47 3.12 -11.19 -2.91
N LEU A 48 4.18 -10.47 -2.59
CA LEU A 48 4.22 -9.03 -2.45
C LEU A 48 5.21 -8.45 -3.45
N VAL A 49 4.89 -7.30 -4.06
CA VAL A 49 5.82 -6.54 -4.89
C VAL A 49 6.00 -5.15 -4.30
N ILE A 50 7.24 -4.77 -3.97
CA ILE A 50 7.57 -3.47 -3.37
C ILE A 50 7.23 -2.32 -4.32
N GLN A 51 6.41 -1.38 -3.85
CA GLN A 51 5.86 -0.27 -4.62
C GLN A 51 6.61 1.05 -4.44
N GLU A 52 7.44 1.17 -3.40
CA GLU A 52 8.24 2.37 -3.16
C GLU A 52 9.57 2.05 -2.48
N ALA A 53 10.55 2.93 -2.65
CA ALA A 53 11.82 2.83 -1.95
C ALA A 53 11.57 2.86 -0.42
N PRO A 54 12.20 1.95 0.35
CA PRO A 54 12.06 1.93 1.80
C PRO A 54 12.49 3.24 2.44
N ARG A 55 11.68 3.71 3.39
CA ARG A 55 11.99 4.88 4.20
C ARG A 55 12.56 4.46 5.54
N GLU A 56 13.56 5.18 6.00
CA GLU A 56 14.13 5.01 7.33
C GLU A 56 13.12 5.45 8.41
N GLY A 57 12.90 4.56 9.37
CA GLY A 57 12.15 4.85 10.59
C GLY A 57 13.09 4.91 11.80
N LYS A 58 12.53 4.92 13.01
CA LYS A 58 13.37 4.96 14.23
C LYS A 58 14.07 3.61 14.52
N LYS A 59 13.43 2.49 14.19
CA LYS A 59 13.89 1.13 14.53
C LYS A 59 13.68 0.12 13.41
N SER A 60 13.13 0.56 12.29
CA SER A 60 12.71 -0.30 11.19
C SER A 60 12.64 0.50 9.91
N TRP A 61 12.94 -0.16 8.79
CA TRP A 61 12.58 0.33 7.47
C TRP A 61 11.07 0.19 7.26
N LYS A 62 10.49 1.15 6.55
CA LYS A 62 9.06 1.18 6.24
C LYS A 62 8.88 1.31 4.74
N THR A 63 8.07 0.44 4.15
CA THR A 63 7.72 0.53 2.73
C THR A 63 6.30 0.03 2.48
N LYS A 64 5.76 0.30 1.29
CA LYS A 64 4.50 -0.26 0.81
C LYS A 64 4.77 -1.32 -0.24
N ALA A 65 3.93 -2.34 -0.22
CA ALA A 65 3.91 -3.37 -1.25
C ALA A 65 2.48 -3.62 -1.73
N THR A 66 2.35 -4.19 -2.92
CA THR A 66 1.07 -4.72 -3.42
C THR A 66 1.05 -6.22 -3.23
N VAL A 67 -0.02 -6.75 -2.66
CA VAL A 67 -0.27 -8.19 -2.60
C VAL A 67 -0.79 -8.65 -3.96
N THR A 68 0.10 -9.19 -4.81
CA THR A 68 -0.27 -9.60 -6.18
C THR A 68 -0.92 -10.98 -6.21
N ALA A 69 -0.58 -11.86 -5.26
CA ALA A 69 -1.19 -13.17 -5.19
C ALA A 69 -1.16 -13.73 -3.76
N VAL A 70 -2.09 -14.62 -3.48
CA VAL A 70 -2.16 -15.38 -2.23
C VAL A 70 -2.18 -16.88 -2.54
N LYS A 71 -1.55 -17.68 -1.70
CA LYS A 71 -1.52 -19.14 -1.84
C LYS A 71 -2.57 -19.75 -0.94
N ASN A 72 -3.64 -20.27 -1.53
CA ASN A 72 -4.74 -20.97 -0.86
C ASN A 72 -4.79 -22.42 -1.35
N ASN A 73 -4.78 -23.39 -0.44
CA ASN A 73 -4.84 -24.82 -0.75
C ASN A 73 -3.83 -25.27 -1.84
N GLY A 74 -2.61 -24.73 -1.78
CA GLY A 74 -1.52 -25.06 -2.72
C GLY A 74 -1.55 -24.32 -4.06
N LYS A 75 -2.63 -23.59 -4.38
CA LYS A 75 -2.76 -22.80 -5.62
C LYS A 75 -2.54 -21.32 -5.35
N TRP A 76 -1.85 -20.65 -6.26
CA TRP A 76 -1.77 -19.19 -6.27
C TRP A 76 -3.03 -18.61 -6.89
N ILE A 77 -3.63 -17.66 -6.19
CA ILE A 77 -4.80 -16.90 -6.62
C ILE A 77 -4.35 -15.45 -6.72
N GLU A 78 -4.51 -14.86 -7.90
CA GLU A 78 -4.19 -13.45 -8.13
C GLU A 78 -5.11 -12.55 -7.29
N THR A 79 -4.50 -11.55 -6.67
CA THR A 79 -5.17 -10.58 -5.81
C THR A 79 -4.58 -9.19 -6.06
N SER A 80 -5.22 -8.19 -5.48
CA SER A 80 -4.69 -6.83 -5.42
C SER A 80 -4.88 -6.25 -4.02
N GLY A 81 -4.14 -5.20 -3.71
CA GLY A 81 -4.28 -4.44 -2.47
C GLY A 81 -2.95 -4.02 -1.89
N LEU A 82 -2.91 -2.80 -1.35
CA LEU A 82 -1.72 -2.24 -0.76
C LEU A 82 -1.59 -2.67 0.70
N ILE A 83 -0.37 -2.98 1.09
CA ILE A 83 -0.01 -3.36 2.44
C ILE A 83 1.23 -2.59 2.91
N LEU A 84 1.24 -2.24 4.19
CA LEU A 84 2.37 -1.57 4.82
C LEU A 84 3.34 -2.60 5.41
N LEU A 85 4.62 -2.48 5.09
CA LEU A 85 5.65 -3.39 5.58
C LEU A 85 6.60 -2.66 6.52
N TYR A 86 6.95 -3.34 7.63
CA TYR A 86 7.96 -2.92 8.58
C TYR A 86 9.04 -3.99 8.69
N PHE A 87 10.29 -3.60 8.43
CA PHE A 87 11.47 -4.45 8.51
C PHE A 87 12.39 -3.94 9.64
N PRO A 88 12.47 -4.62 10.79
CA PRO A 88 13.29 -4.19 11.92
C PRO A 88 14.79 -4.14 11.59
N TYR A 89 15.50 -3.10 12.01
CA TYR A 89 16.95 -2.93 11.71
C TYR A 89 17.84 -4.04 12.26
N HIS A 90 17.44 -4.67 13.37
CA HIS A 90 18.20 -5.75 13.97
C HIS A 90 18.09 -7.07 13.21
N GLU A 91 17.07 -7.22 12.35
CA GLU A 91 16.87 -8.41 11.50
C GLU A 91 17.22 -8.14 10.03
N PHE A 92 17.03 -6.91 9.57
CA PHE A 92 17.22 -6.49 8.19
C PHE A 92 18.22 -5.33 8.13
N GLN A 93 19.49 -5.66 7.91
CA GLN A 93 20.54 -4.64 7.70
C GLN A 93 20.27 -3.83 6.43
N GLN A 94 19.74 -4.46 5.39
CA GLN A 94 19.31 -3.82 4.15
C GLN A 94 17.84 -4.12 3.90
N PRO A 95 17.02 -3.10 3.56
CA PRO A 95 15.63 -3.32 3.22
C PRO A 95 15.48 -3.82 1.77
N PRO A 96 14.32 -4.38 1.40
CA PRO A 96 14.06 -4.76 0.02
C PRO A 96 13.97 -3.53 -0.88
N SER A 97 14.47 -3.64 -2.10
CA SER A 97 14.47 -2.57 -3.09
C SER A 97 13.12 -2.43 -3.79
N TYR A 98 12.92 -1.30 -4.46
CA TYR A 98 11.76 -1.13 -5.34
C TYR A 98 11.69 -2.27 -6.37
N GLY A 99 10.50 -2.79 -6.61
CA GLY A 99 10.28 -3.92 -7.50
C GLY A 99 10.58 -5.29 -6.88
N ASP A 100 11.20 -5.39 -5.71
CA ASP A 100 11.48 -6.69 -5.12
C ASP A 100 10.19 -7.49 -4.90
N VAL A 101 10.25 -8.76 -5.26
CA VAL A 101 9.18 -9.74 -5.08
C VAL A 101 9.49 -10.52 -3.81
N LEU A 102 8.59 -10.43 -2.84
CA LEU A 102 8.69 -11.14 -1.57
C LEU A 102 7.58 -12.17 -1.45
N VAL A 103 7.88 -13.32 -0.88
CA VAL A 103 6.89 -14.29 -0.42
C VAL A 103 6.89 -14.29 1.09
N VAL A 104 5.75 -13.98 1.68
CA VAL A 104 5.56 -13.91 3.13
C VAL A 104 4.67 -15.06 3.59
N ASN A 105 5.11 -15.82 4.58
CA ASN A 105 4.42 -17.02 5.10
C ASN A 105 3.63 -16.76 6.40
N LYS A 106 3.14 -15.52 6.55
CA LYS A 106 2.48 -15.02 7.75
C LYS A 106 1.25 -14.23 7.34
N PRO A 107 0.13 -14.28 8.08
CA PRO A 107 -1.04 -13.47 7.78
C PRO A 107 -0.84 -12.00 8.17
N PRO A 108 -1.40 -11.05 7.40
CA PRO A 108 -1.27 -9.63 7.65
C PRO A 108 -2.15 -9.19 8.81
N GLN A 109 -1.71 -8.17 9.55
CA GLN A 109 -2.46 -7.61 10.67
C GLN A 109 -3.25 -6.38 10.24
N HIS A 110 -4.42 -6.18 10.82
CA HIS A 110 -5.16 -4.92 10.64
C HIS A 110 -4.42 -3.75 11.30
N ILE A 111 -4.50 -2.58 10.66
CA ILE A 111 -4.01 -1.35 11.29
C ILE A 111 -4.92 -1.00 12.48
N PRO A 112 -4.36 -0.84 13.69
CA PRO A 112 -5.15 -0.55 14.89
C PRO A 112 -5.74 0.86 14.83
N ALA A 113 -6.87 1.05 15.52
CA ALA A 113 -7.44 2.38 15.76
C ALA A 113 -6.51 3.22 16.66
N PRO A 114 -6.59 4.56 16.63
CA PRO A 114 -5.82 5.41 17.54
C PRO A 114 -6.11 5.03 19.01
N ALA A 115 -5.06 4.97 19.83
CA ALA A 115 -5.18 4.59 21.24
C ALA A 115 -5.76 5.73 22.09
N ASN A 116 -5.61 6.98 21.64
CA ASN A 116 -6.09 8.17 22.33
C ASN A 116 -7.03 8.99 21.42
N PRO A 117 -8.24 9.39 21.87
CA PRO A 117 -9.19 10.16 21.05
C PRO A 117 -8.66 11.50 20.48
N GLY A 118 -7.65 12.11 21.10
CA GLY A 118 -7.03 13.35 20.63
C GLY A 118 -5.79 13.15 19.74
N GLU A 119 -5.38 11.90 19.50
CA GLU A 119 -4.24 11.59 18.63
C GLU A 119 -4.65 11.58 17.15
N PHE A 120 -3.68 11.81 16.28
CA PHE A 120 -3.88 11.66 14.84
C PHE A 120 -4.33 10.24 14.49
N ASP A 121 -5.45 10.13 13.77
CA ASP A 121 -5.98 8.85 13.31
C ASP A 121 -5.17 8.32 12.11
N TYR A 122 -4.10 7.59 12.41
CA TYR A 122 -3.21 7.01 11.41
C TYR A 122 -3.91 5.97 10.53
N LYS A 123 -4.86 5.21 11.10
CA LYS A 123 -5.67 4.23 10.38
C LYS A 123 -6.52 4.90 9.31
N LYS A 124 -7.22 5.98 9.67
CA LYS A 124 -8.02 6.76 8.73
C LYS A 124 -7.16 7.39 7.64
N PHE A 125 -6.02 7.98 8.00
CA PHE A 125 -5.08 8.51 7.00
C PHE A 125 -4.61 7.45 6.00
N LEU A 126 -4.27 6.25 6.46
CA LEU A 126 -3.85 5.15 5.60
C LEU A 126 -5.00 4.57 4.75
N SER A 127 -6.23 4.57 5.27
CA SER A 127 -7.40 4.13 4.48
C SER A 127 -7.64 5.01 3.25
N PHE A 128 -7.37 6.32 3.33
CA PHE A 128 -7.42 7.21 2.16
C PHE A 128 -6.35 6.89 1.11
N GLN A 129 -5.32 6.13 1.50
CA GLN A 129 -4.28 5.62 0.62
C GLN A 129 -4.49 4.14 0.29
N HIS A 130 -5.67 3.59 0.58
CA HIS A 130 -6.03 2.20 0.33
C HIS A 130 -5.17 1.16 1.07
N VAL A 131 -4.55 1.56 2.18
CA VAL A 131 -3.74 0.67 3.02
C VAL A 131 -4.53 0.36 4.29
N TYR A 132 -4.95 -0.89 4.44
CA TYR A 132 -5.80 -1.35 5.56
C TYR A 132 -5.08 -2.33 6.50
N HIS A 133 -4.00 -2.93 6.01
CA HIS A 133 -3.24 -3.96 6.70
C HIS A 133 -1.76 -3.59 6.75
N GLN A 134 -1.06 -4.25 7.67
CA GLN A 134 0.37 -4.10 7.86
C GLN A 134 1.04 -5.43 8.26
N TYR A 135 2.33 -5.53 7.95
CA TYR A 135 3.22 -6.58 8.43
C TYR A 135 4.35 -5.99 9.28
N PHE A 136 4.59 -6.64 10.43
CA PHE A 136 5.88 -6.59 11.11
C PHE A 136 6.62 -7.86 10.76
N LEU A 137 7.59 -7.76 9.86
CA LEU A 137 8.28 -8.90 9.26
C LEU A 137 9.51 -9.28 10.08
N ARG A 138 9.75 -10.58 10.17
CA ARG A 138 10.99 -11.19 10.65
C ARG A 138 11.74 -11.84 9.50
N HIS A 139 13.02 -12.14 9.71
CA HIS A 139 13.82 -12.82 8.68
C HIS A 139 13.22 -14.18 8.28
N GLU A 140 12.67 -14.92 9.23
CA GLU A 140 11.97 -16.21 9.02
C GLU A 140 10.65 -16.09 8.27
N ASP A 141 10.05 -14.88 8.26
CA ASP A 141 8.74 -14.63 7.64
C ASP A 141 8.87 -14.38 6.13
N VAL A 142 10.06 -14.06 5.62
CA VAL A 142 10.27 -13.44 4.31
C VAL A 142 11.21 -14.27 3.44
N LEU A 143 10.76 -14.59 2.23
CA LEU A 143 11.60 -15.14 1.16
C LEU A 143 11.66 -14.16 -0.01
N HIS A 144 12.85 -13.76 -0.42
CA HIS A 144 13.04 -12.97 -1.64
C HIS A 144 12.94 -13.89 -2.86
N ALA A 145 12.04 -13.56 -3.77
CA ALA A 145 11.66 -14.41 -4.92
C ALA A 145 12.05 -13.81 -6.28
N GLY A 146 12.52 -12.56 -6.31
CA GLY A 146 12.92 -11.90 -7.55
C GLY A 146 12.76 -10.38 -7.49
N ASN A 147 12.81 -9.75 -8.66
CA ASN A 147 12.60 -8.31 -8.83
C ASN A 147 11.76 -8.08 -10.09
N GLU A 148 10.59 -7.48 -9.92
CA GLU A 148 9.61 -7.15 -10.95
C GLU A 148 9.10 -5.71 -10.73
N PRO A 149 9.86 -4.69 -11.16
CA PRO A 149 9.51 -3.29 -10.94
C PRO A 149 8.15 -2.95 -11.60
N PRO A 150 7.16 -2.45 -10.84
CA PRO A 150 5.86 -2.08 -11.40
C PRO A 150 5.95 -0.98 -12.47
N ASN A 151 6.95 -0.10 -12.37
CA ASN A 151 7.16 1.01 -13.28
C ASN A 151 8.66 1.22 -13.54
N MET A 152 9.06 1.02 -14.80
CA MET A 152 10.46 1.14 -15.24
C MET A 152 11.02 2.57 -15.18
N ILE A 153 10.17 3.61 -15.29
CA ILE A 153 10.60 5.01 -15.18
C ILE A 153 10.98 5.34 -13.72
N ILE A 154 10.17 4.85 -12.77
CA ILE A 154 10.50 4.93 -11.35
C ILE A 154 11.77 4.12 -11.07
N GLN A 155 11.85 2.93 -11.68
CA GLN A 155 13.06 2.14 -11.97
C GLN A 155 14.33 2.97 -12.09
N PHE A 156 14.39 3.59 -13.26
CA PHE A 156 15.49 4.43 -13.69
C PHE A 156 15.72 5.62 -12.75
N SER A 157 14.66 6.25 -12.27
CA SER A 157 14.77 7.40 -11.36
C SER A 157 15.44 7.06 -10.03
N ILE A 158 15.17 5.85 -9.50
CA ILE A 158 15.81 5.35 -8.28
C ILE A 158 17.29 5.04 -8.54
N GLN A 159 17.60 4.34 -9.64
CA GLN A 159 18.99 4.05 -10.02
C GLN A 159 19.82 5.33 -10.20
N LEU A 160 19.25 6.36 -10.82
CA LEU A 160 19.90 7.66 -11.00
C LEU A 160 20.18 8.34 -9.64
N ARG A 161 19.22 8.26 -8.71
CA ARG A 161 19.40 8.79 -7.34
C ARG A 161 20.54 8.06 -6.63
N ASP A 162 20.52 6.73 -6.65
CA ASP A 162 21.51 5.92 -5.94
C ASP A 162 22.93 6.16 -6.50
N TRP A 163 23.05 6.32 -7.82
CA TRP A 163 24.29 6.74 -8.46
C TRP A 163 24.76 8.12 -7.97
N ALA A 164 23.87 9.12 -7.96
CA ALA A 164 24.21 10.46 -7.51
C ALA A 164 24.63 10.46 -6.03
N GLU A 165 23.93 9.73 -5.17
CA GLU A 165 24.29 9.56 -3.76
C GLU A 165 25.66 8.91 -3.58
N SER A 166 26.02 7.94 -4.42
CA SER A 166 27.32 7.27 -4.37
C SER A 166 28.49 8.22 -4.66
N ILE A 167 28.26 9.24 -5.51
CA ILE A 167 29.26 10.27 -5.82
C ILE A 167 29.36 11.29 -4.69
N LEU A 168 28.21 11.70 -4.12
CA LEU A 168 28.16 12.74 -3.09
C LEU A 168 28.64 12.27 -1.71
N LYS A 169 28.60 10.96 -1.43
CA LYS A 169 29.09 10.37 -0.17
C LYS A 169 30.60 10.04 -0.19
N GLN A 170 31.30 10.30 -1.30
CA GLN A 170 32.78 10.27 -1.37
C GLN A 170 33.37 11.60 -0.91
#